data_AF-A0A938D6D7-F1
#
_entry.id   AF-A0A938D6D7-F1
#
_cell.length_a   1.000
_cell.length_b   1.000
_cell.length_c   1.000
_cell.angle_alpha   90.00
_cell.angle_beta   90.00
_cell.angle_gamma   90.00
#
_symmetry.space_group_name_H-M   'P 1'
#
loop_
_entity.id
_entity.type
_entity.pdbx_description
1 polymer ?
#
loop_
_entity_poly.entity_id
_entity_poly.type
_entity_poly.pdbx_seq_one_letter_code
_entity_poly.pdbx_strand_id
1 'polypeptide(L)'
;MLNNAPDAAHYPVDPTRSDLVEEFRRSPKGPHSRELQMLLHRMRWESPGGRYVLYAVEPGKRWMLGKLPGKCNAPVELMHNRVYDSPAAAEWDVFKLRWEALTGQALTEPAIGN
;
A
#
# COMPACT_ATOMS: atom_id res chain seq x y z
N MET A 1 9.50 -17.45 17.52
CA MET A 1 9.12 -17.84 16.15
C MET A 1 7.95 -16.98 15.74
N LEU A 2 8.09 -16.15 14.70
CA LEU A 2 6.98 -15.34 14.19
C LEU A 2 6.03 -16.28 13.44
N ASN A 3 4.80 -16.38 13.91
CA ASN A 3 3.79 -17.27 13.36
C ASN A 3 3.37 -16.75 11.98
N ASN A 4 3.93 -17.32 10.92
CA ASN A 4 3.78 -16.90 9.53
C ASN A 4 2.58 -17.60 8.84
N ALA A 5 1.60 -18.06 9.62
CA ALA A 5 0.43 -18.75 9.10
C ALA A 5 -0.53 -17.74 8.45
N PRO A 6 -0.88 -17.89 7.15
CA PRO A 6 -1.79 -16.98 6.44
C PRO A 6 -3.19 -16.93 7.08
N ASP A 7 -3.60 -17.99 7.77
CA ASP A 7 -4.90 -18.13 8.45
C ASP A 7 -4.96 -17.37 9.80
N ALA A 8 -3.81 -17.09 10.43
CA ALA A 8 -3.76 -16.45 11.74
C ALA A 8 -3.96 -14.92 11.70
N ALA A 9 -3.84 -14.30 10.53
CA ALA A 9 -4.06 -12.87 10.33
C ALA A 9 -5.54 -12.58 10.04
N HIS A 10 -6.44 -13.04 10.91
CA HIS A 10 -7.89 -12.79 10.80
C HIS A 10 -8.24 -11.41 11.37
N TYR A 11 -7.52 -10.35 10.97
CA TYR A 11 -7.99 -8.98 11.25
C TYR A 11 -9.02 -8.62 10.18
N PRO A 12 -10.32 -8.51 10.52
CA PRO A 12 -11.32 -8.09 9.55
C PRO A 12 -11.00 -6.65 9.12
N VAL A 13 -10.73 -6.47 7.83
CA VAL A 13 -10.58 -5.13 7.27
C VAL A 13 -11.98 -4.57 7.11
N ASP A 14 -12.39 -3.73 8.06
CA ASP A 14 -13.69 -3.08 7.99
C ASP A 14 -13.61 -1.86 7.07
N PRO A 15 -14.35 -1.84 5.95
CA PRO A 15 -14.29 -0.77 4.96
C PRO A 15 -14.85 0.56 5.47
N THR A 16 -15.59 0.56 6.58
CA THR A 16 -16.17 1.78 7.16
C THR A 16 -15.19 2.53 8.06
N ARG A 17 -14.02 1.94 8.36
CA ARG A 17 -12.97 2.52 9.21
C ARG A 17 -12.15 3.57 8.47
N SER A 18 -12.81 4.64 8.02
CA SER A 18 -12.17 5.81 7.43
C SER A 18 -11.19 6.49 8.38
N ASP A 19 -11.39 6.37 9.70
CA ASP A 19 -10.46 6.91 10.71
C ASP A 19 -9.03 6.36 10.55
N LEU A 20 -8.88 5.07 10.22
CA LEU A 20 -7.57 4.44 10.00
C LEU A 20 -6.91 4.92 8.70
N VAL A 21 -7.74 5.15 7.68
CA VAL A 21 -7.32 5.72 6.41
C VAL A 21 -6.83 7.15 6.60
N GLU A 22 -7.56 7.96 7.38
CA GLU A 22 -7.16 9.32 7.73
C GLU A 22 -5.91 9.37 8.61
N GLU A 23 -5.78 8.45 9.57
CA GLU A 23 -4.57 8.32 10.39
C GLU A 23 -3.34 8.06 9.51
N PHE A 24 -3.44 7.11 8.57
CA PHE A 24 -2.35 6.82 7.64
C PHE A 24 -2.06 8.01 6.72
N ARG A 25 -3.10 8.72 6.27
CA ARG A 25 -2.94 9.92 5.43
C ARG A 25 -2.23 11.06 6.15
N ARG A 26 -2.51 11.25 7.44
CA ARG A 26 -1.87 12.29 8.27
C ARG A 26 -0.40 12.00 8.53
N SER A 27 -0.04 10.74 8.76
CA SER A 27 1.36 10.34 8.94
C SER A 27 1.65 8.96 8.34
N PRO A 28 2.00 8.87 7.04
CA PRO A 28 2.26 7.60 6.38
C PRO A 28 3.53 6.89 6.89
N LYS A 29 4.45 7.65 7.51
CA LYS A 29 5.69 7.12 8.12
C LYS A 29 5.56 6.78 9.61
N GLY A 30 4.41 7.09 10.21
CA GLY A 30 4.12 6.82 11.62
C GLY A 30 4.58 7.92 12.59
N PRO A 31 4.50 7.65 13.91
CA PRO A 31 4.05 6.40 14.53
C PRO A 31 2.57 6.10 14.24
N HIS A 32 2.24 4.81 14.09
CA HIS A 32 0.89 4.33 13.79
C HIS A 32 0.25 3.71 15.03
N SER A 33 -1.07 3.85 15.16
CA SER A 33 -1.86 3.15 16.18
C SER A 33 -1.83 1.64 15.95
N ARG A 34 -2.05 0.86 17.02
CA ARG A 34 -2.07 -0.61 16.95
C ARG A 34 -3.03 -1.14 15.88
N GLU A 35 -4.19 -0.51 15.73
CA GLU A 35 -5.20 -0.90 14.74
C GLU A 35 -4.72 -0.67 13.30
N LEU A 36 -4.11 0.49 13.03
CA LEU A 36 -3.50 0.78 11.73
C LEU A 36 -2.32 -0.16 11.45
N GLN A 37 -1.51 -0.50 12.46
CA GLN A 37 -0.44 -1.49 12.31
C GLN A 37 -0.98 -2.87 11.92
N MET A 38 -2.08 -3.31 12.53
CA MET A 38 -2.74 -4.59 12.18
C MET A 38 -3.30 -4.56 10.76
N LEU A 39 -3.94 -3.46 10.37
CA LEU A 39 -4.42 -3.23 9.00
C LEU A 39 -3.25 -3.28 8.00
N LEU A 40 -2.17 -2.54 8.23
CA LEU A 40 -1.00 -2.50 7.35
C LEU A 40 -0.31 -3.88 7.24
N HIS A 41 -0.26 -4.65 8.34
CA HIS A 41 0.22 -6.03 8.30
C HIS A 41 -0.66 -6.90 7.41
N ARG A 42 -1.98 -6.80 7.52
CA ARG A 42 -2.93 -7.52 6.65
C ARG A 42 -2.73 -7.15 5.18
N MET A 43 -2.64 -5.84 4.89
CA MET A 43 -2.36 -5.31 3.54
C MET A 43 -1.05 -5.81 2.94
N ARG A 44 -0.02 -6.02 3.77
CA ARG A 44 1.29 -6.50 3.32
C ARG A 44 1.28 -8.00 2.99
N TRP A 45 0.42 -8.77 3.65
CA TRP A 45 0.33 -10.21 3.48
C TRP A 45 -0.58 -10.61 2.31
N GLU A 46 -1.74 -9.97 2.22
CA GLU A 46 -2.81 -10.28 1.25
C GLU A 46 -2.78 -9.26 0.12
N SER A 47 -1.74 -9.31 -0.70
CA SER A 47 -1.65 -8.47 -1.90
C SER A 47 -1.97 -9.35 -3.12
N PRO A 48 -3.27 -9.52 -3.46
CA PRO A 48 -3.67 -10.38 -4.57
C PRO A 48 -3.06 -9.83 -5.87
N GLY A 49 -2.28 -10.67 -6.55
CA GLY A 49 -1.58 -10.30 -7.78
C GLY A 49 -0.15 -9.76 -7.61
N GLY A 50 0.42 -9.79 -6.40
CA GLY A 50 1.83 -9.44 -6.16
C GLY A 50 2.03 -8.25 -5.23
N ARG A 51 3.29 -7.88 -4.96
CA ARG A 51 3.64 -6.83 -3.99
C ARG A 51 3.97 -5.53 -4.70
N TYR A 52 3.33 -4.44 -4.30
CA TYR A 52 3.74 -3.10 -4.73
C TYR A 52 5.06 -2.68 -4.07
N VAL A 53 5.97 -2.14 -4.88
CA VAL A 53 7.30 -1.64 -4.49
C VAL A 53 7.50 -0.22 -5.00
N LEU A 54 8.28 0.58 -4.27
CA LEU A 54 8.69 1.90 -4.73
C LEU A 54 10.09 1.78 -5.35
N TYR A 55 10.18 2.09 -6.63
CA TYR A 55 11.44 2.17 -7.36
C TYR A 55 11.95 3.62 -7.33
N ALA A 56 13.08 3.87 -6.70
CA ALA A 56 13.69 5.20 -6.69
C ALA A 56 14.39 5.43 -8.05
N VAL A 57 13.74 6.19 -8.93
CA VAL A 57 14.32 6.59 -10.22
C VAL A 57 15.44 7.59 -9.99
N GLU A 58 15.18 8.59 -9.14
CA GLU A 58 16.16 9.54 -8.67
C GLU A 58 16.10 9.58 -7.13
N PRO A 59 17.14 9.12 -6.42
CA PRO A 59 17.11 9.05 -4.97
C PRO A 59 16.86 10.43 -4.36
N GLY A 60 15.79 10.54 -3.57
CA GLY A 60 15.40 11.79 -2.91
C GLY A 60 14.63 12.78 -3.79
N LYS A 61 14.34 12.44 -5.06
CA LYS A 61 13.58 13.30 -5.97
C LYS A 61 12.40 12.60 -6.61
N ARG A 62 12.61 11.41 -7.19
CA ARG A 62 11.58 10.73 -7.98
C ARG A 62 11.46 9.27 -7.64
N TRP A 63 10.21 8.86 -7.41
CA TRP A 63 9.82 7.50 -7.11
C TRP A 63 8.81 7.03 -8.16
N MET A 64 8.96 5.81 -8.63
CA MET A 64 8.03 5.17 -9.55
C MET A 64 7.41 3.97 -8.84
N LEU A 65 6.12 3.75 -9.07
CA LEU A 65 5.47 2.55 -8.57
C LEU A 65 5.86 1.34 -9.42
N GLY A 66 6.26 0.26 -8.76
CA GLY A 66 6.48 -1.04 -9.37
C GLY A 66 5.56 -2.09 -8.75
N LYS A 67 5.24 -3.13 -9.52
CA LYS A 67 4.51 -4.30 -9.07
C LYS A 67 5.40 -5.52 -9.21
N LEU A 68 5.73 -6.14 -8.09
CA LEU A 68 6.45 -7.40 -8.03
C LEU A 68 5.43 -8.53 -8.19
N PRO A 69 5.43 -9.28 -9.32
CA PRO A 69 4.54 -10.41 -9.49
C PRO A 69 4.77 -11.48 -8.43
N GLY A 70 3.72 -12.20 -8.02
CA GLY A 70 3.81 -13.28 -7.02
C GLY A 70 4.62 -14.52 -7.46
N LYS A 71 5.22 -14.50 -8.66
CA LYS A 71 6.02 -15.58 -9.22
C LYS A 71 7.50 -15.30 -8.99
N CYS A 72 8.22 -16.27 -8.45
CA CYS A 72 9.67 -16.19 -8.30
C CYS A 72 10.34 -16.01 -9.69
N ASN A 73 11.38 -15.17 -9.75
CA ASN A 73 12.16 -14.86 -10.94
C ASN A 73 11.41 -14.14 -12.09
N ALA A 74 10.24 -13.55 -11.82
CA ALA A 74 9.57 -12.68 -12.77
C ALA A 74 10.02 -11.21 -12.58
N PRO A 75 10.15 -10.43 -13.67
CA PRO A 75 10.60 -9.05 -13.60
C PRO A 75 9.59 -8.16 -12.86
N VAL A 76 10.08 -7.10 -12.23
CA VAL A 76 9.22 -6.06 -11.65
C VAL A 76 8.53 -5.31 -12.78
N GLU A 77 7.21 -5.24 -12.72
CA GLU A 77 6.43 -4.45 -13.67
C GLU A 77 6.43 -2.99 -13.20
N LEU A 78 7.21 -2.15 -13.88
CA LEU A 78 7.31 -0.72 -13.56
C LEU A 78 6.13 0.04 -14.19
N MET A 79 5.40 0.77 -13.36
CA MET A 79 4.25 1.58 -13.77
C MET A 79 4.74 2.99 -14.12
N HIS A 80 5.16 3.17 -15.38
CA HIS A 80 5.75 4.41 -15.88
C HIS A 80 4.79 5.61 -15.84
N ASN A 81 3.49 5.35 -15.74
CA ASN A 81 2.45 6.37 -15.57
C ASN A 81 2.23 6.79 -14.10
N ARG A 82 2.89 6.15 -13.13
CA ARG A 82 2.77 6.45 -11.70
C ARG A 82 4.12 6.83 -11.13
N VAL A 83 4.50 8.08 -11.40
CA VAL A 83 5.73 8.72 -10.89
C VAL A 83 5.36 9.79 -9.88
N TYR A 84 6.11 9.83 -8.79
CA TYR A 84 5.87 10.68 -7.63
C TYR A 84 7.13 11.46 -7.28
N ASP A 85 6.96 12.72 -6.90
CA ASP A 85 8.03 13.60 -6.40
C ASP A 85 8.22 13.48 -4.88
N SER A 86 7.44 12.61 -4.22
CA SER A 86 7.52 12.41 -2.78
C SER A 86 7.21 10.97 -2.41
N PRO A 87 7.99 10.37 -1.49
CA PRO A 87 7.75 9.00 -1.06
C PRO A 87 6.41 8.87 -0.36
N ALA A 88 5.97 9.90 0.39
CA ALA A 88 4.68 9.91 1.05
C ALA A 88 3.50 9.80 0.06
N ALA A 89 3.57 10.52 -1.06
CA ALA A 89 2.55 10.44 -2.12
C ALA A 89 2.52 9.04 -2.76
N ALA A 90 3.69 8.45 -2.96
CA ALA A 90 3.81 7.11 -3.52
C ALA A 90 3.32 6.02 -2.55
N GLU A 91 3.67 6.11 -1.27
CA GLU A 91 3.19 5.21 -0.21
C GLU A 91 1.67 5.28 -0.05
N TRP A 92 1.12 6.48 -0.16
CA TRP A 92 -0.31 6.71 -0.11
C TRP A 92 -1.04 6.08 -1.31
N ASP A 93 -0.51 6.20 -2.52
CA ASP A 93 -1.09 5.56 -3.69
C ASP A 93 -1.06 4.02 -3.59
N VAL A 94 0.05 3.46 -3.08
CA VAL A 94 0.15 2.03 -2.75
C VAL A 94 -0.92 1.62 -1.74
N PHE A 95 -1.18 2.44 -0.73
CA PHE A 95 -2.20 2.16 0.28
C PHE A 95 -3.59 2.09 -0.36
N LYS A 96 -3.94 3.03 -1.24
CA LYS A 96 -5.23 3.02 -1.96
C LYS A 96 -5.42 1.75 -2.79
N LEU A 97 -4.40 1.35 -3.55
CA LEU A 97 -4.44 0.12 -4.34
C LEU A 97 -4.63 -1.13 -3.47
N ARG A 98 -3.94 -1.19 -2.32
CA ARG A 98 -4.09 -2.31 -1.38
C ARG A 98 -5.44 -2.31 -0.69
N TRP A 99 -5.95 -1.13 -0.34
CA TRP A 99 -7.26 -0.98 0.26
C TRP A 99 -8.36 -1.43 -0.69
N GLU A 100 -8.35 -0.98 -1.95
CA GLU A 100 -9.31 -1.42 -2.96
C GLU A 100 -9.21 -2.94 -3.21
N ALA A 101 -8.01 -3.49 -3.28
CA ALA A 101 -7.82 -4.93 -3.46
C ALA A 101 -8.34 -5.77 -2.29
N LEU A 102 -8.35 -5.24 -1.06
CA LEU A 102 -8.80 -5.94 0.14
C LEU A 102 -10.29 -5.75 0.45
N THR A 103 -10.79 -4.54 0.25
CA THR A 103 -12.15 -4.14 0.61
C THR A 103 -13.11 -4.13 -0.57
N GLY A 104 -12.59 -4.14 -1.80
CA GLY A 104 -13.35 -3.88 -3.01
C GLY A 104 -13.80 -2.42 -3.17
N GLN A 105 -13.43 -1.53 -2.25
CA GLN A 105 -13.81 -0.12 -2.28
C GLN A 105 -12.64 0.77 -2.67
N ALA A 106 -12.80 1.55 -3.73
CA ALA A 106 -11.83 2.55 -4.10
C ALA A 106 -11.86 3.72 -3.11
N LEU A 107 -10.71 4.05 -2.51
CA LEU A 107 -10.56 5.32 -1.81
C LEU A 107 -10.50 6.44 -2.87
N THR A 108 -11.66 7.03 -3.14
CA THR A 108 -11.74 8.23 -3.96
C THR A 108 -11.10 9.39 -3.18
N GLU A 109 -10.00 9.90 -3.70
CA GLU A 109 -9.65 11.30 -3.48
C GLU A 109 -10.05 12.10 -4.72
N PRO A 110 -10.40 13.39 -4.56
CA PRO A 110 -10.61 14.25 -5.71
C PRO A 110 -9.34 14.23 -6.57
N ALA A 111 -9.54 13.98 -7.86
CA ALA A 111 -8.50 13.96 -8.88
C ALA A 111 -7.57 15.16 -8.69
N ILE A 112 -6.32 14.90 -8.27
CA ILE A 112 -5.28 15.91 -8.43
C ILE A 112 -4.80 15.77 -9.86
N GLY A 113 -5.57 16.39 -10.76
CA GLY A 113 -5.07 16.78 -12.06
C GLY A 113 -4.15 17.99 -11.88
N ASN A 114 -2.92 17.86 -12.35
CA ASN A 114 -2.27 18.80 -13.26
C ASN A 114 -0.94 18.21 -13.73
#